data_AF-A0AAD5KGR7-F1
#
_entry.id   AF-A0AAD5KGR7-F1
#
_cell.length_a   1.000
_cell.length_b   1.000
_cell.length_c   1.000
_cell.angle_alpha   90.00
_cell.angle_beta   90.00
_cell.angle_gamma   90.00
#
_symmetry.space_group_name_H-M   'P 1'
#
loop_
_entity.id
_entity.type
_entity.pdbx_description
1 polymer ?
#
loop_
_entity_poly.entity_id
_entity_poly.type
_entity_poly.pdbx_seq_one_letter_code
_entity_poly.pdbx_strand_id
1 'polypeptide(L)'
;MNFAKKQVHNPEQGLVNLVNKTFDMYECSTFHGFRTERQICIKFESSLQRVLSKHLNIREITTDDKQLPSRSKIQRRIASNMRGDLQRVDVRPFPIEGWDSPYTPMEINIHIRYDETDKDEISNIIMIPSKEQPENESFSAYPLLLVRSKQVVWEVVAHWIKRTLDCHVFQLTVPVALLGQIAEWWASYLYDMPPGENERVNGNI
;
A
#
# COMPACT_ATOMS: atom_id res chain seq x y z
N MET A 1 7.99 7.94 -33.46
CA MET A 1 7.12 6.90 -32.86
C MET A 1 7.74 6.48 -31.54
N ASN A 2 7.20 6.96 -30.43
CA ASN A 2 7.71 6.66 -29.09
C ASN A 2 7.05 5.37 -28.58
N PHE A 3 7.87 4.36 -28.35
CA PHE A 3 7.47 3.13 -27.67
C PHE A 3 7.22 3.46 -26.20
N ALA A 4 5.95 3.49 -25.78
CA ALA A 4 5.60 3.40 -24.38
C ALA A 4 6.07 2.03 -23.87
N LYS A 5 7.17 2.00 -23.11
CA LYS A 5 7.54 0.84 -22.31
C LYS A 5 6.41 0.60 -21.32
N LYS A 6 5.52 -0.34 -21.66
CA LYS A 6 4.62 -0.97 -20.70
C LYS A 6 5.55 -1.61 -19.65
N GLN A 7 5.61 -1.04 -18.45
CA GLN A 7 6.22 -1.73 -17.32
C GLN A 7 5.39 -2.99 -17.10
N VAL A 8 5.90 -4.11 -17.59
CA VAL A 8 5.39 -5.44 -17.25
C VAL A 8 5.89 -5.70 -15.83
N HIS A 9 4.99 -5.55 -14.86
CA HIS A 9 5.31 -5.89 -13.48
C HIS A 9 5.52 -7.39 -13.38
N ASN A 10 6.73 -7.80 -12.99
CA ASN A 10 7.08 -9.20 -12.84
C ASN A 10 6.45 -9.73 -11.53
N PRO A 11 5.57 -10.75 -11.56
CA PRO A 11 4.95 -11.31 -10.36
C PRO A 11 5.96 -11.84 -9.33
N GLU A 12 7.16 -12.26 -9.76
CA GLU A 12 8.25 -12.64 -8.86
C GLU A 12 8.69 -11.47 -7.95
N GLN A 13 8.63 -10.22 -8.46
CA GLN A 13 8.94 -9.03 -7.67
C GLN A 13 7.90 -8.77 -6.58
N GLY A 14 6.65 -9.19 -6.78
CA GLY A 14 5.58 -9.05 -5.77
C GLY A 14 5.90 -9.86 -4.52
N LEU A 15 6.27 -11.13 -4.69
CA LEU A 15 6.66 -12.01 -3.59
C LEU A 15 7.93 -11.51 -2.88
N VAL A 16 8.97 -11.15 -3.62
CA VAL A 16 10.22 -10.60 -3.07
C VAL A 16 9.96 -9.33 -2.25
N ASN A 17 9.01 -8.50 -2.69
CA ASN A 17 8.63 -7.29 -1.96
C ASN A 17 7.90 -7.56 -0.64
N LEU A 18 7.28 -8.73 -0.46
CA LEU A 18 6.61 -9.13 0.78
C LEU A 18 7.57 -9.81 1.77
N VAL A 19 8.38 -10.77 1.28
CA VAL A 19 9.11 -11.73 2.13
C VAL A 19 10.17 -11.09 3.05
N ASN A 20 10.68 -9.90 2.73
CA ASN A 20 11.76 -9.25 3.46
C ASN A 20 11.37 -7.89 4.08
N LYS A 21 10.07 -7.66 4.32
CA LYS A 21 9.59 -6.38 4.86
C LYS A 21 8.66 -6.61 6.05
N THR A 22 8.78 -5.72 7.03
CA THR A 22 7.83 -5.62 8.14
C THR A 22 6.67 -4.73 7.74
N PHE A 23 5.45 -5.16 8.07
CA PHE A 23 4.21 -4.43 7.84
C PHE A 23 3.39 -4.39 9.13
N ASP A 24 2.74 -3.26 9.36
CA ASP A 24 1.62 -3.18 10.29
C ASP A 24 0.37 -3.75 9.60
N MET A 25 -0.39 -4.57 10.32
CA MET A 25 -1.57 -5.24 9.78
C MET A 25 -2.84 -4.54 10.25
N TYR A 26 -3.79 -4.34 9.34
CA TYR A 26 -5.10 -3.77 9.63
C TYR A 26 -6.21 -4.61 9.02
N GLU A 27 -7.29 -4.77 9.75
CA GLU A 27 -8.54 -5.37 9.27
C GLU A 27 -9.46 -4.30 8.69
N CYS A 28 -10.20 -4.66 7.65
CA CYS A 28 -11.18 -3.80 7.01
C CYS A 28 -12.53 -4.48 6.79
N SER A 29 -13.61 -3.70 6.91
CA SER A 29 -14.89 -4.12 6.34
C SER A 29 -14.87 -3.99 4.81
N THR A 30 -15.93 -4.46 4.14
CA THR A 30 -16.10 -4.29 2.69
C THR A 30 -16.03 -2.83 2.28
N PHE A 31 -15.41 -2.56 1.13
CA PHE A 31 -15.29 -1.26 0.51
C PHE A 31 -16.47 -1.01 -0.43
N HIS A 32 -17.21 0.06 -0.17
CA HIS A 32 -18.26 0.52 -1.07
C HIS A 32 -17.66 1.34 -2.23
N GLY A 33 -18.06 1.01 -3.46
CA GLY A 33 -17.67 1.73 -4.68
C GLY A 33 -16.21 1.54 -5.12
N PHE A 34 -15.43 0.73 -4.41
CA PHE A 34 -14.07 0.42 -4.83
C PHE A 34 -14.08 -0.58 -6.00
N ARG A 35 -13.43 -0.18 -7.10
CA ARG A 35 -13.29 -0.97 -8.32
C ARG A 35 -11.85 -0.88 -8.81
N THR A 36 -11.35 -1.98 -9.39
CA THR A 36 -9.96 -2.11 -9.85
C THR A 36 -9.72 -1.53 -11.25
N GLU A 37 -10.77 -1.01 -11.90
CA GLU A 37 -10.68 -0.33 -13.19
C GLU A 37 -9.75 0.88 -13.12
N ARG A 38 -8.79 0.98 -14.04
CA ARG A 38 -7.75 2.03 -14.01
C ARG A 38 -8.33 3.45 -13.92
N GLN A 39 -9.43 3.73 -14.62
CA GLN A 39 -10.07 5.06 -14.60
C GLN A 39 -10.59 5.43 -13.21
N ILE A 40 -11.06 4.45 -12.45
CA ILE A 40 -11.52 4.64 -11.07
C ILE A 40 -10.32 4.80 -10.14
N CYS A 41 -9.27 3.99 -10.31
CA CYS A 41 -8.02 4.15 -9.58
C CYS A 41 -7.40 5.55 -9.74
N ILE A 42 -7.42 6.14 -10.95
CA ILE A 42 -6.94 7.52 -11.19
C ILE A 42 -7.72 8.56 -10.36
N LYS A 43 -9.04 8.36 -10.20
CA LYS A 43 -9.88 9.24 -9.36
C LYS A 43 -9.50 9.11 -7.89
N PHE A 44 -9.20 7.89 -7.43
CA PHE A 44 -8.71 7.65 -6.08
C PHE A 44 -7.32 8.25 -5.85
N GLU A 45 -6.38 8.08 -6.79
CA GLU A 45 -5.05 8.71 -6.76
C GLU A 45 -5.15 10.23 -6.59
N SER A 46 -5.92 10.89 -7.48
CA SER A 46 -6.14 12.35 -7.44
C SER A 46 -6.80 12.81 -6.13
N SER A 47 -7.77 12.05 -5.63
CA SER A 47 -8.47 12.34 -4.38
C SER A 47 -7.54 12.24 -3.17
N LEU A 48 -6.78 11.14 -3.10
CA LEU A 48 -5.84 10.88 -2.02
C LEU A 48 -4.69 11.89 -2.03
N GLN A 49 -4.16 12.22 -3.21
CA GLN A 49 -3.14 13.25 -3.40
C GLN A 49 -3.58 14.60 -2.81
N ARG A 50 -4.80 15.04 -3.11
CA ARG A 50 -5.38 16.27 -2.55
C ARG A 50 -5.49 16.23 -1.02
N VAL A 51 -5.91 15.09 -0.47
CA VAL A 51 -6.05 14.92 0.98
C VAL A 51 -4.68 14.93 1.66
N LEU A 52 -3.70 14.22 1.12
CA LEU A 52 -2.32 14.20 1.63
C LEU A 52 -1.69 15.59 1.62
N SER A 53 -1.72 16.30 0.48
CA SER A 53 -1.18 17.67 0.37
C SER A 53 -1.82 18.65 1.35
N LYS A 54 -3.13 18.50 1.60
CA LYS A 54 -3.86 19.35 2.55
C LYS A 54 -3.51 19.03 4.01
N HIS A 55 -3.50 17.75 4.37
CA HIS A 55 -3.37 17.33 5.77
C HIS A 55 -1.92 17.25 6.25
N LEU A 56 -0.98 16.94 5.37
CA LEU A 56 0.45 16.85 5.70
C LEU A 56 1.20 18.17 5.44
N ASN A 57 0.52 19.20 4.89
CA ASN A 57 1.12 20.47 4.48
C ASN A 57 2.33 20.31 3.53
N ILE A 58 2.27 19.28 2.70
CA ILE A 58 3.24 18.94 1.67
C ILE A 58 2.83 19.65 0.36
N ARG A 59 3.79 20.09 -0.44
CA ARG A 59 3.49 20.70 -1.75
C ARG A 59 3.17 19.61 -2.76
N GLU A 60 2.16 19.86 -3.57
CA GLU A 60 1.84 19.00 -4.70
C GLU A 60 2.73 19.41 -5.87
N ILE A 61 3.56 18.50 -6.39
CA ILE A 61 4.27 18.76 -7.65
C ILE A 61 3.33 18.32 -8.76
N THR A 62 2.56 19.25 -9.32
CA THR A 62 1.92 19.01 -10.61
C THR A 62 2.90 19.34 -11.72
N THR A 63 2.93 18.54 -12.79
CA THR A 63 3.83 18.72 -13.94
C THR A 63 3.68 20.05 -14.69
N ASP A 64 2.72 20.90 -14.29
CA ASP A 64 2.44 22.20 -14.90
C ASP A 64 2.72 23.43 -14.00
N ASP A 65 3.22 23.27 -12.77
CA ASP A 65 3.36 24.42 -11.86
C ASP A 65 4.64 25.26 -12.07
N LYS A 66 4.62 26.07 -13.15
CA LYS A 66 5.05 27.46 -13.04
C LYS A 66 3.93 28.23 -12.32
N GLN A 67 4.19 28.59 -11.06
CA GLN A 67 3.44 29.52 -10.20
C GLN A 67 2.37 28.89 -9.28
N LEU A 68 2.74 28.68 -8.01
CA LEU A 68 1.79 28.57 -6.90
C LEU A 68 1.84 29.86 -6.04
N PRO A 69 0.68 30.37 -5.58
CA PRO A 69 0.58 31.60 -4.80
C PRO A 69 1.11 31.42 -3.37
N SER A 70 1.79 32.47 -2.90
CA SER A 70 2.39 32.59 -1.56
C SER A 70 1.34 32.36 -0.46
N ARG A 71 1.45 31.24 0.27
CA ARG A 71 0.61 30.97 1.46
C ARG A 71 0.99 31.90 2.63
N SER A 72 -0.04 32.45 3.27
CA SER A 72 0.07 33.43 4.36
C SER A 72 0.74 32.83 5.61
N LYS A 73 1.41 33.69 6.39
CA LYS A 73 2.22 33.33 7.57
C LYS A 73 1.45 32.63 8.70
N ILE A 74 0.11 32.65 8.67
CA ILE A 74 -0.77 32.13 9.73
C ILE A 74 -0.94 30.60 9.63
N GLN A 75 -0.95 30.02 8.42
CA GLN A 75 -0.98 28.55 8.24
C GLN A 75 0.35 27.86 8.59
N ARG A 76 1.44 28.62 8.77
CA ARG A 76 2.78 28.08 9.12
C ARG A 76 2.89 27.59 10.57
N ARG A 77 1.94 27.92 11.44
CA ARG A 77 2.06 27.66 12.89
C ARG A 77 1.45 26.33 13.37
N ILE A 78 0.72 25.60 12.53
CA ILE A 78 0.08 24.32 12.92
C ILE A 78 0.83 23.10 12.36
N ALA A 79 1.67 23.26 11.33
CA ALA A 79 2.45 22.17 10.72
C ALA A 79 3.93 22.31 11.09
N SER A 80 4.33 21.84 12.27
CA SER A 80 5.74 21.94 12.69
C SER A 80 6.60 20.77 12.24
N ASN A 81 6.08 19.62 11.78
CA ASN A 81 6.90 18.41 11.73
C ASN A 81 7.04 17.69 10.38
N MET A 82 6.39 18.13 9.29
CA MET A 82 6.69 17.58 7.96
C MET A 82 6.62 18.67 6.89
N ARG A 83 7.75 18.90 6.22
CA ARG A 83 7.85 19.68 4.99
C ARG A 83 8.45 18.81 3.91
N GLY A 84 7.93 18.94 2.70
CA GLY A 84 8.35 18.15 1.56
C GLY A 84 7.44 18.35 0.37
N ASP A 85 7.69 17.53 -0.63
CA ASP A 85 6.97 17.48 -1.89
C ASP A 85 6.35 16.09 -2.10
N LEU A 86 5.05 16.07 -2.39
CA LEU A 86 4.32 14.87 -2.78
C LEU A 86 4.53 14.69 -4.27
N GLN A 87 5.35 13.71 -4.62
CA GLN A 87 5.74 13.47 -6.01
C GLN A 87 4.66 12.71 -6.76
N ARG A 88 4.12 11.65 -6.13
CA ARG A 88 3.20 10.73 -6.80
C ARG A 88 2.40 9.90 -5.81
N VAL A 89 1.15 9.64 -6.17
CA VAL A 89 0.30 8.60 -5.58
C VAL A 89 -0.10 7.63 -6.67
N ASP A 90 0.06 6.34 -6.44
CA ASP A 90 -0.33 5.28 -7.37
C ASP A 90 -1.22 4.25 -6.69
N VAL A 91 -2.32 3.89 -7.35
CA VAL A 91 -3.20 2.78 -6.98
C VAL A 91 -3.21 1.79 -8.13
N ARG A 92 -2.61 0.62 -7.92
CA ARG A 92 -2.35 -0.35 -8.99
C ARG A 92 -2.50 -1.81 -8.53
N PRO A 93 -2.70 -2.76 -9.46
CA PRO A 93 -2.61 -4.17 -9.13
C PRO A 93 -1.22 -4.56 -8.63
N PHE A 94 -1.18 -5.48 -7.67
CA PHE A 94 0.00 -6.07 -7.08
C PHE A 94 -0.06 -7.60 -7.27
N PRO A 95 0.31 -8.11 -8.45
CA PRO A 95 0.28 -9.54 -8.71
C PRO A 95 1.31 -10.25 -7.84
N ILE A 96 0.88 -11.33 -7.20
CA ILE A 96 1.75 -12.23 -6.42
C ILE A 96 1.80 -13.55 -7.17
N GLU A 97 3.00 -14.08 -7.40
CA GLU A 97 3.16 -15.40 -8.00
C GLU A 97 2.52 -16.48 -7.11
N GLY A 98 1.81 -17.42 -7.73
CA GLY A 98 1.10 -18.48 -7.00
C GLY A 98 -0.14 -18.01 -6.23
N TRP A 99 -0.65 -16.80 -6.50
CA TRP A 99 -1.85 -16.28 -5.85
C TRP A 99 -3.10 -17.09 -6.22
N ASP A 100 -3.58 -17.89 -5.27
CA ASP A 100 -4.75 -18.77 -5.40
C ASP A 100 -6.06 -18.03 -5.06
N SER A 101 -6.36 -16.97 -5.81
CA SER A 101 -7.64 -16.27 -5.75
C SER A 101 -7.92 -15.55 -7.08
N PRO A 102 -9.18 -15.54 -7.55
CA PRO A 102 -9.55 -14.81 -8.77
C PRO A 102 -9.44 -13.29 -8.62
N TYR A 103 -9.31 -12.80 -7.38
CA TYR A 103 -9.20 -11.38 -7.08
C TYR A 103 -7.74 -11.00 -6.85
N THR A 104 -7.27 -10.01 -7.61
CA THR A 104 -5.87 -9.56 -7.55
C THR A 104 -5.66 -8.61 -6.37
N PRO A 105 -4.57 -8.77 -5.59
CA PRO A 105 -4.17 -7.76 -4.63
C PRO A 105 -3.92 -6.42 -5.28
N MET A 106 -4.13 -5.36 -4.50
CA MET A 106 -3.97 -3.98 -4.95
C MET A 106 -2.96 -3.29 -4.04
N GLU A 107 -2.23 -2.32 -4.57
CA GLU A 107 -1.20 -1.59 -3.85
C GLU A 107 -1.42 -0.09 -4.03
N ILE A 108 -1.30 0.65 -2.93
CA ILE A 108 -1.23 2.10 -2.87
C ILE A 108 0.21 2.48 -2.54
N ASN A 109 0.88 3.19 -3.46
CA ASN A 109 2.19 3.78 -3.22
C ASN A 109 2.08 5.29 -3.12
N ILE A 110 2.75 5.87 -2.13
CA ILE A 110 2.81 7.30 -1.90
C ILE A 110 4.28 7.69 -1.82
N HIS A 111 4.73 8.50 -2.76
CA HIS A 111 6.11 8.96 -2.90
C HIS A 111 6.22 10.39 -2.39
N ILE A 112 6.94 10.57 -1.28
CA ILE A 112 7.16 11.86 -0.64
C ILE A 112 8.67 12.12 -0.58
N ARG A 113 9.10 13.29 -1.04
CA ARG A 113 10.45 13.81 -0.79
C ARG A 113 10.39 14.78 0.37
N TYR A 114 11.12 14.51 1.45
CA TYR A 114 11.16 15.43 2.60
C TYR A 114 12.28 16.46 2.44
N ASP A 115 11.99 17.72 2.77
CA ASP A 115 12.94 18.84 2.67
C ASP A 115 14.18 18.62 3.55
N GLU A 116 14.01 17.96 4.71
CA GLU A 116 15.05 17.80 5.72
C GLU A 116 16.12 16.77 5.35
N THR A 117 15.72 15.72 4.62
CA THR A 117 16.60 14.59 4.33
C THR A 117 17.00 14.50 2.87
N ASP A 118 16.32 15.23 1.98
CA ASP A 118 16.40 15.08 0.51
C ASP A 118 16.28 13.62 0.05
N LYS A 119 15.63 12.78 0.87
CA LYS A 119 15.40 11.36 0.59
C LYS A 119 13.96 11.15 0.16
N ASP A 120 13.82 10.41 -0.92
CA ASP A 120 12.54 9.88 -1.36
C ASP A 120 12.12 8.76 -0.41
N GLU A 121 10.97 8.93 0.23
CA GLU A 121 10.33 7.93 1.07
C GLU A 121 9.08 7.41 0.39
N ILE A 122 8.93 6.09 0.43
CA ILE A 122 7.79 5.39 -0.15
C ILE A 122 6.97 4.80 0.98
N SER A 123 5.76 5.31 1.14
CA SER A 123 4.72 4.66 1.93
C SER A 123 3.94 3.69 1.05
N ASN A 124 3.79 2.47 1.53
CA ASN A 124 3.25 1.34 0.80
C ASN A 124 2.09 0.72 1.59
N ILE A 125 0.93 0.57 0.95
CA ILE A 125 -0.25 -0.07 1.52
C ILE A 125 -0.70 -1.15 0.55
N ILE A 126 -0.63 -2.41 0.95
CA ILE A 126 -1.06 -3.55 0.15
C ILE A 126 -2.43 -4.01 0.67
N MET A 127 -3.40 -4.06 -0.22
CA MET A 127 -4.77 -4.49 0.03
C MET A 127 -4.89 -5.93 -0.44
N ILE A 128 -5.09 -6.84 0.51
CA ILE A 128 -5.23 -8.27 0.26
C ILE A 128 -6.72 -8.60 0.13
N PRO A 129 -7.17 -9.15 -1.00
CA PRO A 129 -8.57 -9.45 -1.24
C PRO A 129 -8.97 -10.72 -0.49
N SER A 130 -10.25 -10.82 -0.14
CA SER A 130 -10.86 -12.07 0.29
C SER A 130 -10.88 -13.07 -0.88
N LYS A 131 -10.86 -14.38 -0.57
CA LYS A 131 -11.09 -15.44 -1.57
C LYS A 131 -12.49 -15.36 -2.18
N GLU A 132 -13.43 -14.77 -1.45
CA GLU A 132 -14.82 -14.56 -1.85
C GLU A 132 -15.14 -13.05 -1.85
N GLN A 133 -15.82 -12.57 -2.88
CA GLN A 133 -16.35 -11.19 -2.91
C GLN A 133 -17.84 -11.17 -2.59
N PRO A 134 -18.37 -10.04 -2.07
CA PRO A 134 -19.80 -9.86 -1.91
C PRO A 134 -20.54 -10.03 -3.24
N GLU A 135 -21.72 -10.65 -3.22
CA GLU A 135 -22.55 -10.83 -4.42
C GLU A 135 -22.98 -9.49 -5.07
N ASN A 136 -22.96 -8.41 -4.30
CA ASN A 136 -23.30 -7.07 -4.77
C ASN A 136 -22.07 -6.37 -5.37
N GLU A 137 -22.10 -6.08 -6.68
CA GLU A 137 -21.05 -5.38 -7.44
C GLU A 137 -20.69 -3.96 -6.94
N SER A 138 -21.46 -3.43 -5.99
CA SER A 138 -21.17 -2.16 -5.34
C SER A 138 -20.14 -2.30 -4.23
N PHE A 139 -19.83 -3.52 -3.79
CA PHE A 139 -18.92 -3.79 -2.69
C PHE A 139 -17.75 -4.67 -3.12
N SER A 140 -16.58 -4.42 -2.55
CA SER A 140 -15.43 -5.31 -2.64
C SER A 140 -14.85 -5.62 -1.26
N ALA A 141 -14.36 -6.84 -1.07
CA ALA A 141 -13.76 -7.32 0.16
C ALA A 141 -12.23 -7.34 0.04
N TYR A 142 -11.59 -6.40 0.73
CA TYR A 142 -10.15 -6.39 1.01
C TYR A 142 -9.94 -6.42 2.52
N PRO A 143 -10.20 -7.58 3.17
CA PRO A 143 -10.28 -7.66 4.62
C PRO A 143 -8.95 -7.37 5.32
N LEU A 144 -7.81 -7.50 4.64
CA LEU A 144 -6.49 -7.31 5.22
C LEU A 144 -5.70 -6.23 4.46
N LEU A 145 -5.18 -5.26 5.22
CA LEU A 145 -4.22 -4.27 4.73
C LEU A 145 -2.86 -4.52 5.38
N LEU A 146 -1.81 -4.54 4.56
CA LEU A 146 -0.42 -4.55 5.00
C LEU A 146 0.16 -3.15 4.77
N VAL A 147 0.54 -2.47 5.85
CA VAL A 147 0.95 -1.07 5.83
C VAL A 147 2.42 -0.94 6.19
N ARG A 148 3.20 -0.33 5.32
CA ARG A 148 4.57 0.12 5.58
C ARG A 148 4.65 1.60 5.28
N SER A 149 4.46 2.43 6.31
CA SER A 149 4.37 3.88 6.17
C SER A 149 4.71 4.56 7.50
N LYS A 150 5.15 5.82 7.46
CA LYS A 150 5.15 6.67 8.65
C LYS A 150 3.73 6.78 9.19
N GLN A 151 3.57 6.67 10.51
CA GLN A 151 2.27 6.70 11.17
C GLN A 151 1.40 7.89 10.74
N VAL A 152 1.97 9.09 10.64
CA VAL A 152 1.21 10.29 10.24
C VAL A 152 0.69 10.24 8.81
N VAL A 153 1.41 9.58 7.88
CA VAL A 153 0.95 9.38 6.51
C VAL A 153 -0.17 8.36 6.51
N TRP A 154 0.03 7.23 7.20
CA TRP A 154 -0.98 6.20 7.35
C TRP A 154 -2.28 6.71 7.97
N GLU A 155 -2.24 7.53 9.02
CA GLU A 155 -3.45 8.08 9.65
C GLU A 155 -4.31 8.89 8.67
N VAL A 156 -3.67 9.67 7.79
CA VAL A 156 -4.36 10.41 6.73
C VAL A 156 -4.94 9.47 5.68
N VAL A 157 -4.19 8.46 5.26
CA VAL A 157 -4.65 7.43 4.31
C VAL A 157 -5.82 6.64 4.89
N ALA A 158 -5.71 6.15 6.12
CA ALA A 158 -6.75 5.39 6.81
C ALA A 158 -8.03 6.20 6.95
N HIS A 159 -7.93 7.49 7.31
CA HIS A 159 -9.09 8.38 7.35
C HIS A 159 -9.72 8.56 5.95
N TRP A 160 -8.90 8.69 4.92
CA TRP A 160 -9.37 8.77 3.53
C TRP A 160 -10.06 7.49 3.07
N ILE A 161 -9.51 6.30 3.37
CA ILE A 161 -10.11 5.00 3.06
C ILE A 161 -11.49 4.91 3.72
N LYS A 162 -11.56 5.12 5.04
CA LYS A 162 -12.83 5.05 5.81
C LYS A 162 -13.92 5.93 5.20
N ARG A 163 -13.56 7.16 4.84
CA ARG A 163 -14.52 8.15 4.31
C ARG A 163 -14.89 7.91 2.84
N THR A 164 -13.92 7.52 2.01
CA THR A 164 -14.11 7.42 0.55
C THR A 164 -14.78 6.10 0.18
N LEU A 165 -14.46 5.04 0.91
CA LEU A 165 -14.93 3.68 0.64
C LEU A 165 -16.01 3.22 1.63
N ASP A 166 -16.50 4.13 2.48
CA ASP A 166 -17.52 3.87 3.51
C ASP A 166 -17.28 2.57 4.27
N CYS A 167 -16.09 2.46 4.88
CA CYS A 167 -15.65 1.24 5.54
C CYS A 167 -15.07 1.52 6.93
N HIS A 168 -14.97 0.45 7.71
CA HIS A 168 -14.22 0.44 8.96
C HIS A 168 -12.82 -0.11 8.74
N VAL A 169 -11.84 0.46 9.45
CA VAL A 169 -10.44 0.00 9.47
C VAL A 169 -9.99 -0.04 10.92
N PHE A 170 -9.48 -1.20 11.35
CA PHE A 170 -9.01 -1.47 12.70
C PHE A 170 -7.61 -2.09 12.65
N GLN A 171 -6.77 -1.80 13.64
CA GLN A 171 -5.47 -2.45 13.74
C GLN A 171 -5.67 -3.92 14.10
N LEU A 172 -5.10 -4.81 13.29
CA LEU A 172 -5.15 -6.24 13.55
C LEU A 172 -4.21 -6.53 14.72
N THR A 173 -4.77 -6.97 15.83
CA THR A 173 -3.99 -7.48 16.96
C THR A 173 -4.11 -8.98 16.97
N VAL A 174 -3.02 -9.69 16.64
CA VAL A 174 -2.99 -11.15 16.70
C VAL A 174 -2.86 -11.58 18.16
N PRO A 175 -3.83 -12.30 18.73
CA PRO A 175 -3.71 -12.82 20.09
C PRO A 175 -2.49 -13.74 20.19
N VAL A 176 -1.77 -13.70 21.31
CA VAL A 176 -0.54 -14.50 21.52
C VAL A 176 -0.78 -15.99 21.29
N ALA A 177 -1.94 -16.50 21.70
CA ALA A 177 -2.32 -17.90 21.48
C ALA A 177 -2.46 -18.27 19.99
N LEU A 178 -2.91 -17.33 19.15
CA LEU A 178 -3.00 -17.52 17.70
C LEU A 178 -1.62 -17.38 17.05
N LEU A 179 -0.77 -16.50 17.57
CA LEU A 179 0.61 -16.34 17.10
C LEU A 179 1.40 -17.64 17.25
N GLY A 180 1.23 -18.35 18.38
CA GLY A 180 1.83 -19.68 18.58
C GLY A 180 1.39 -20.69 17.52
N GLN A 181 0.10 -20.75 17.23
CA GLN A 181 -0.46 -21.64 16.19
C GLN A 181 0.04 -21.29 14.79
N ILE A 182 0.13 -19.99 14.47
CA ILE A 182 0.67 -19.53 13.18
C ILE A 182 2.14 -19.91 13.07
N ALA A 183 2.93 -19.72 14.13
CA ALA A 183 4.36 -20.09 14.14
C ALA A 183 4.55 -21.60 14.01
N GLU A 184 3.76 -22.41 14.69
CA GLU A 184 3.78 -23.88 14.56
C GLU A 184 3.40 -24.33 13.15
N TRP A 185 2.33 -23.75 12.58
CA TRP A 185 1.92 -24.03 11.21
C TRP A 185 3.01 -23.62 10.20
N TRP A 186 3.59 -22.42 10.34
CA TRP A 186 4.71 -21.96 9.51
C TRP A 186 5.93 -22.87 9.63
N ALA A 187 6.30 -23.26 10.85
CA ALA A 187 7.41 -24.16 11.07
C ALA A 187 7.16 -25.50 10.35
N SER A 188 5.98 -26.11 10.55
CA SER A 188 5.63 -27.37 9.88
C SER A 188 5.69 -27.25 8.35
N TYR A 189 5.14 -26.17 7.79
CA TYR A 189 5.14 -25.93 6.35
C TYR A 189 6.55 -25.72 5.79
N LEU A 190 7.42 -25.00 6.51
CA LEU A 190 8.82 -24.81 6.11
C LEU A 190 9.64 -26.10 6.21
N TYR A 191 9.38 -26.95 7.21
CA TYR A 191 10.01 -28.26 7.34
C TYR A 191 9.59 -29.23 6.22
N ASP A 192 8.34 -29.12 5.75
CA ASP A 192 7.81 -29.97 4.69
C ASP A 192 8.19 -29.48 3.26
N MET A 193 8.76 -28.28 3.13
CA MET A 193 9.30 -27.83 1.84
C MET A 193 10.73 -28.36 1.64
N PRO A 194 11.00 -29.14 0.58
CA PRO A 194 12.37 -29.56 0.28
C PRO A 194 13.25 -28.33 0.02
N PRO A 195 14.51 -28.31 0.47
CA PRO A 195 15.40 -27.17 0.26
C PRO A 195 15.51 -26.84 -1.23
N GLY A 196 15.46 -25.55 -1.54
CA GLY A 196 15.55 -25.05 -2.91
C GLY A 196 16.87 -25.48 -3.56
N GLU A 197 16.93 -25.58 -4.89
CA GLU A 197 18.14 -26.04 -5.60
C GLU A 197 19.40 -25.24 -5.24
N ASN A 198 19.25 -23.98 -4.87
CA ASN A 198 20.35 -23.08 -4.45
C ASN A 198 20.75 -23.25 -2.97
N GLU A 199 19.95 -23.94 -2.17
CA GLU A 199 20.17 -24.22 -0.74
C GLU A 199 20.71 -25.63 -0.50
N ARG A 200 20.65 -26.48 -1.53
CA ARG A 200 21.33 -27.77 -1.55
C ARG A 200 22.82 -27.51 -1.60
N VAL A 201 23.49 -27.61 -0.45
CA VAL A 201 24.94 -27.80 -0.44
C VAL A 201 25.21 -29.06 -1.26
N ASN A 202 25.98 -28.93 -2.34
CA ASN A 202 26.51 -30.08 -3.07
C ASN A 202 27.41 -30.86 -2.11
N GLY A 203 26.80 -31.74 -1.31
CA GLY A 203 27.47 -32.66 -0.42
C GLY A 203 28.14 -33.74 -1.26
N ASN A 204 29.25 -33.39 -1.91
CA ASN A 204 30.24 -34.37 -2.29
C ASN A 204 31.02 -34.72 -1.02
N ILE A 205 30.56 -35.76 -0.33
CA ILE A 205 31.41 -36.60 0.53
C ILE A 205 31.73 -37.86 -0.26
#